data_AF-W5SAU1-F1
#
_entry.id   AF-W5SAU1-F1
#
_cell.length_a   1.000
_cell.length_b   1.000
_cell.length_c   1.000
_cell.angle_alpha   90.00
_cell.angle_beta   90.00
_cell.angle_gamma   90.00
#
_symmetry.space_group_name_H-M   'P 1'
#
loop_
_entity.id
_entity.type
_entity.pdbx_description
1 polymer ?
#
loop_
_entity_poly.entity_id
_entity_poly.type
_entity_poly.pdbx_seq_one_letter_code
_entity_poly.pdbx_strand_id
1 'polypeptide(L)'
;MEVYVVTKVICRLCLLCLIGVFLLGAKAGSSCESEGYCRREYSKEFNFGSIRRIIFMEESLSEAYKAEITVMSDERFKSVMLKGYPAYYLSFEIVGEPRAINFKKVIFDGVEAEVSIFHLDEPNFELARIKDFQMGRPDVNPKFLNLIFPVPVRNTFTIVLKKRFIDKLKARDRLKITLITHYDKEFVLETDNFIKEYVS
;
A
#
# COMPACT_ATOMS: atom_id res chain seq x y z
N MET A 1 -43.18 23.41 -12.43
CA MET A 1 -42.98 22.37 -11.40
C MET A 1 -42.37 21.07 -11.96
N GLU A 2 -42.06 20.99 -13.26
CA GLU A 2 -41.44 19.79 -13.88
C GLU A 2 -39.90 19.86 -13.94
N VAL A 3 -39.32 21.06 -14.12
CA VAL A 3 -37.86 21.24 -14.25
C VAL A 3 -37.10 20.78 -12.99
N TYR A 4 -37.69 20.98 -11.80
CA TYR A 4 -37.07 20.66 -10.51
C TYR A 4 -36.99 19.16 -10.22
N VAL A 5 -37.90 18.36 -10.80
CA VAL A 5 -37.95 16.90 -10.60
C VAL A 5 -36.90 16.23 -11.47
N VAL A 6 -36.70 16.71 -12.70
CA VAL A 6 -35.71 16.19 -13.65
C VAL A 6 -34.28 16.39 -13.11
N THR A 7 -33.95 17.54 -12.53
CA THR A 7 -32.61 17.79 -11.96
C THR A 7 -32.29 16.89 -10.77
N LYS A 8 -33.28 16.62 -9.91
CA LYS A 8 -33.11 15.73 -8.75
C LYS A 8 -32.90 14.27 -9.14
N VAL A 9 -33.59 13.80 -10.18
CA VAL A 9 -33.45 12.43 -10.69
C VAL A 9 -32.11 12.22 -11.39
N ILE A 10 -31.66 13.18 -12.21
CA ILE A 10 -30.35 13.15 -12.89
C ILE A 10 -29.20 13.19 -11.86
N CYS A 11 -29.28 14.03 -10.83
CA CYS A 11 -28.28 14.06 -9.76
C CYS A 11 -28.18 12.72 -9.00
N ARG A 12 -29.31 12.05 -8.75
CA ARG A 12 -29.32 10.75 -8.06
C ARG A 12 -28.77 9.62 -8.95
N LEU A 13 -29.03 9.64 -10.26
CA LEU A 13 -28.44 8.70 -11.21
C LEU A 13 -26.92 8.92 -11.38
N CYS A 14 -26.43 10.16 -11.42
CA CYS A 14 -25.00 10.45 -11.42
C CYS A 14 -24.29 10.00 -10.13
N LEU A 15 -24.93 10.19 -8.96
CA LEU A 15 -24.43 9.68 -7.69
C LEU A 15 -24.41 8.14 -7.63
N LEU A 16 -25.43 7.48 -8.18
CA LEU A 16 -25.44 6.01 -8.28
C LEU A 16 -24.43 5.48 -9.30
N CYS A 17 -24.12 6.20 -10.37
CA CYS A 17 -23.03 5.85 -11.29
C CYS A 17 -21.64 6.08 -10.66
N LEU A 18 -21.48 7.05 -9.75
CA LEU A 18 -20.23 7.24 -9.00
C LEU A 18 -20.04 6.20 -7.90
N ILE A 19 -21.12 5.67 -7.33
CA ILE A 19 -21.08 4.60 -6.32
C ILE A 19 -21.02 3.21 -6.98
N GLY A 20 -21.62 3.04 -8.17
CA GLY A 20 -21.80 1.75 -8.85
C GLY A 20 -20.62 1.21 -9.67
N VAL A 21 -19.53 1.97 -9.82
CA VAL A 21 -18.34 1.53 -10.60
C VAL A 21 -17.26 0.87 -9.71
N PHE A 22 -17.44 0.82 -8.39
CA PHE A 22 -16.43 0.27 -7.47
C PHE A 22 -16.50 -1.23 -7.20
N LEU A 23 -17.37 -1.99 -7.88
CA LEU A 23 -17.38 -3.45 -7.85
C LEU A 23 -16.30 -4.03 -8.79
N LEU A 24 -15.04 -3.64 -8.57
CA LEU A 24 -13.90 -4.19 -9.29
C LEU A 24 -13.23 -5.27 -8.44
N GLY A 25 -13.00 -6.41 -9.09
CA GLY A 25 -12.68 -7.69 -8.48
C GLY A 25 -11.56 -7.61 -7.45
N ALA A 26 -11.95 -7.55 -6.19
CA ALA A 26 -11.04 -7.82 -5.09
C ALA A 26 -10.65 -9.31 -5.16
N LYS A 27 -9.34 -9.58 -5.14
CA LYS A 27 -8.80 -10.93 -5.05
C LYS A 27 -8.08 -11.07 -3.73
N ALA A 28 -8.46 -12.08 -2.95
CA ALA A 28 -7.73 -12.50 -1.77
C ALA A 28 -7.06 -13.85 -2.03
N GLY A 29 -5.85 -14.04 -1.52
CA GLY A 29 -5.11 -15.28 -1.60
C GLY A 29 -4.19 -15.47 -0.39
N SER A 30 -3.85 -16.71 -0.10
CA SER A 30 -2.86 -17.05 0.94
C SER A 30 -1.97 -18.18 0.45
N SER A 31 -0.68 -18.06 0.69
CA SER A 31 0.32 -19.09 0.44
C SER A 31 1.34 -19.09 1.57
N CYS A 32 1.98 -20.22 1.85
CA CYS A 32 3.19 -20.24 2.66
C CYS A 32 4.35 -20.66 1.76
N GLU A 33 5.30 -19.75 1.55
CA GLU A 33 6.51 -20.00 0.77
C GLU A 33 7.52 -20.67 1.69
N SER A 34 7.81 -21.96 1.45
CA SER A 34 8.67 -22.79 2.30
C SER A 34 8.24 -22.88 3.77
N GLU A 35 8.95 -23.63 4.60
CA GLU A 35 8.63 -23.79 6.03
C GLU A 35 8.78 -22.48 6.84
N GLY A 36 9.29 -21.40 6.26
CA GLY A 36 9.63 -20.16 6.96
C GLY A 36 8.52 -19.10 7.07
N TYR A 37 7.79 -18.84 5.97
CA TYR A 37 6.96 -17.64 5.85
C TYR A 37 5.60 -17.92 5.25
N CYS A 38 4.58 -17.25 5.77
CA CYS A 38 3.22 -17.26 5.28
C CYS A 38 2.82 -15.87 4.79
N ARG A 39 2.39 -15.82 3.53
CA ARG A 39 1.93 -14.63 2.83
C ARG A 39 0.43 -14.68 2.64
N ARG A 40 -0.23 -13.60 3.00
CA ARG A 40 -1.58 -13.29 2.54
C ARG A 40 -1.44 -12.14 1.55
N GLU A 41 -2.30 -12.10 0.54
CA GLU A 41 -2.38 -11.01 -0.43
C GLU A 41 -3.86 -10.63 -0.64
N TYR A 42 -4.13 -9.33 -0.65
CA TYR A 42 -5.36 -8.75 -1.16
C TYR A 42 -4.99 -7.78 -2.25
N SER A 43 -5.72 -7.82 -3.35
CA SER A 43 -5.55 -6.83 -4.39
C SER A 43 -6.88 -6.34 -4.89
N LYS A 44 -6.95 -5.04 -5.17
CA LYS A 44 -8.11 -4.38 -5.73
C LYS A 44 -7.68 -3.60 -6.96
N GLU A 45 -8.38 -3.83 -8.05
CA GLU A 45 -8.18 -3.09 -9.30
C GLU A 45 -9.10 -1.87 -9.34
N PHE A 46 -8.62 -0.81 -9.98
CA PHE A 46 -9.34 0.44 -10.19
C PHE A 46 -9.33 0.76 -11.68
N ASN A 47 -10.49 1.13 -12.21
CA ASN A 47 -10.65 1.48 -13.63
C ASN A 47 -10.56 2.99 -13.89
N PHE A 48 -10.31 3.81 -12.85
CA PHE A 48 -10.29 5.26 -12.97
C PHE A 48 -9.03 5.86 -12.35
N GLY A 49 -8.47 6.86 -13.02
CA GLY A 49 -7.23 7.52 -12.62
C GLY A 49 -5.97 6.75 -13.02
N SER A 50 -4.81 7.25 -12.59
CA SER A 50 -3.51 6.66 -12.92
C SER A 50 -3.11 5.50 -12.01
N ILE A 51 -3.75 5.35 -10.84
CA ILE A 51 -3.54 4.18 -9.96
C ILE A 51 -4.46 3.08 -10.46
N ARG A 52 -3.88 2.06 -11.09
CA ARG A 52 -4.61 0.93 -11.69
C ARG A 52 -4.92 -0.17 -10.68
N ARG A 53 -4.01 -0.44 -9.76
CA ARG A 53 -4.15 -1.55 -8.81
C ARG A 53 -3.47 -1.21 -7.50
N ILE A 54 -4.09 -1.65 -6.40
CA ILE A 54 -3.43 -1.74 -5.11
C ILE A 54 -3.26 -3.21 -4.74
N ILE A 55 -2.15 -3.50 -4.09
CA ILE A 55 -1.87 -4.81 -3.51
C ILE A 55 -1.47 -4.59 -2.06
N PHE A 56 -2.25 -5.14 -1.14
CA PHE A 56 -1.95 -5.21 0.27
C PHE A 56 -1.53 -6.62 0.63
N MET A 57 -0.39 -6.75 1.29
CA MET A 57 0.22 -8.03 1.58
C MET A 57 0.59 -8.07 3.06
N GLU A 58 0.24 -9.16 3.74
CA GLU A 58 0.75 -9.50 5.05
C GLU A 58 1.72 -10.67 4.90
N GLU A 59 2.92 -10.51 5.43
CA GLU A 59 3.90 -11.57 5.54
C GLU A 59 4.15 -11.86 7.01
N SER A 60 4.03 -13.12 7.38
CA SER A 60 4.13 -13.60 8.76
C SER A 60 5.10 -14.77 8.83
N LEU A 61 5.76 -14.92 9.97
CA LEU A 61 6.56 -16.11 10.25
C LEU A 61 5.61 -17.30 10.44
N SER A 62 5.97 -18.46 9.88
CA SER A 62 5.27 -19.72 10.18
C SER A 62 5.44 -20.09 11.66
N GLU A 63 4.53 -20.90 12.20
CA GLU A 63 4.67 -21.36 13.59
C GLU A 63 5.91 -22.23 13.80
N ALA A 64 6.28 -23.05 12.81
CA ALA A 64 7.51 -23.84 12.84
C ALA A 64 8.75 -22.93 12.94
N TYR A 65 8.81 -21.89 12.10
CA TYR A 65 9.96 -20.99 12.06
C TYR A 65 10.03 -20.07 13.29
N LYS A 66 8.88 -19.66 13.85
CA LYS A 66 8.84 -18.98 15.15
C LYS A 66 9.43 -19.86 16.26
N ALA A 67 9.12 -21.16 16.26
CA ALA A 67 9.66 -22.09 17.24
C ALA A 67 11.19 -22.23 17.10
N GLU A 68 11.70 -22.33 15.88
CA GLU A 68 13.14 -22.32 15.59
C GLU A 68 13.82 -21.04 16.08
N ILE A 69 13.27 -19.86 15.74
CA ILE A 69 13.80 -18.57 16.17
C ILE A 69 13.85 -18.47 17.70
N THR A 70 12.86 -19.02 18.39
CA THR A 70 12.76 -18.93 19.86
C THR A 70 13.91 -19.65 20.56
N VAL A 71 14.43 -20.74 19.98
CA VAL A 71 15.52 -21.54 20.53
C VAL A 71 16.92 -21.12 20.05
N MET A 72 17.02 -20.13 19.17
CA MET A 72 18.31 -19.60 18.72
C MET A 72 19.07 -18.90 19.86
N SER A 73 20.39 -19.08 19.88
CA SER A 73 21.28 -18.42 20.85
C SER A 73 21.56 -16.95 20.51
N ASP A 74 21.38 -16.54 19.26
CA ASP A 74 21.50 -15.15 18.85
C ASP A 74 20.25 -14.35 19.27
N GLU A 75 20.29 -13.85 20.50
CA GLU A 75 19.22 -13.02 21.08
C GLU A 75 18.96 -11.74 20.28
N ARG A 76 19.97 -11.20 19.57
CA ARG A 76 19.79 -10.01 18.75
C ARG A 76 18.96 -10.34 17.52
N PHE A 77 19.34 -11.38 16.79
CA PHE A 77 18.60 -11.86 15.62
C PHE A 77 17.17 -12.25 15.99
N LYS A 78 16.99 -13.02 17.07
CA LYS A 78 15.69 -13.41 17.61
C LYS A 78 14.80 -12.21 17.91
N SER A 79 15.31 -11.22 18.65
CA SER A 79 14.57 -9.99 18.99
C SER A 79 14.13 -9.24 17.75
N VAL A 80 15.01 -9.15 16.75
CA VAL A 80 14.77 -8.44 15.50
C VAL A 80 13.71 -9.14 14.64
N MET A 81 13.82 -10.45 14.46
CA MET A 81 12.85 -11.25 13.70
C MET A 81 11.45 -11.13 14.30
N LEU A 82 11.32 -11.35 15.61
CA LEU A 82 10.02 -11.30 16.28
C LEU A 82 9.38 -9.89 16.29
N LYS A 83 10.20 -8.83 16.23
CA LYS A 83 9.71 -7.43 16.11
C LYS A 83 9.44 -6.99 14.67
N GLY A 84 10.11 -7.63 13.70
CA GLY A 84 9.97 -7.35 12.28
C GLY A 84 8.59 -7.75 11.77
N TYR A 85 8.09 -8.91 12.21
CA TYR A 85 6.91 -9.57 11.68
C TYR A 85 5.68 -9.53 12.62
N PRO A 86 4.44 -9.59 12.09
CA PRO A 86 4.13 -9.58 10.66
C PRO A 86 4.51 -8.26 10.01
N ALA A 87 5.05 -8.35 8.79
CA ALA A 87 5.38 -7.23 7.94
C ALA A 87 4.22 -7.01 6.97
N TYR A 88 3.81 -5.76 6.79
CA TYR A 88 2.73 -5.40 5.90
C TYR A 88 3.29 -4.58 4.74
N TYR A 89 2.84 -4.85 3.54
CA TYR A 89 3.29 -4.16 2.34
C TYR A 89 2.08 -3.60 1.61
N LEU A 90 2.18 -2.34 1.18
CA LEU A 90 1.17 -1.71 0.34
C LEU A 90 1.83 -1.26 -0.96
N SER A 91 1.43 -1.88 -2.05
CA SER A 91 1.94 -1.61 -3.39
C SER A 91 0.90 -0.90 -4.24
N PHE A 92 1.34 0.12 -4.97
CA PHE A 92 0.57 0.90 -5.91
C PHE A 92 1.09 0.65 -7.32
N GLU A 93 0.23 0.19 -8.21
CA GLU A 93 0.50 0.12 -9.63
C GLU A 93 -0.01 1.38 -10.31
N ILE A 94 0.92 2.14 -10.89
CA ILE A 94 0.66 3.43 -11.51
C ILE A 94 0.97 3.32 -13.00
N VAL A 95 0.01 3.73 -13.82
CA VAL A 95 0.05 3.63 -15.28
C VAL A 95 -0.24 4.98 -15.91
N GLY A 96 0.16 5.12 -17.18
CA GLY A 96 -0.15 6.29 -18.01
C GLY A 96 0.96 7.35 -18.05
N GLU A 97 1.91 7.34 -17.12
CA GLU A 97 3.05 8.27 -17.19
C GLU A 97 4.12 7.76 -18.17
N PRO A 98 4.68 8.61 -19.05
CA PRO A 98 5.76 8.24 -19.95
C PRO A 98 7.13 8.26 -19.24
N ARG A 99 7.20 7.97 -17.94
CA ARG A 99 8.43 8.05 -17.15
C ARG A 99 8.41 7.10 -15.96
N ALA A 100 9.61 6.78 -15.46
CA ALA A 100 9.76 6.16 -14.15
C ALA A 100 9.33 7.18 -13.08
N ILE A 101 8.51 6.74 -12.13
CA ILE A 101 7.99 7.57 -11.05
C ILE A 101 8.65 7.16 -9.75
N ASN A 102 9.16 8.15 -9.02
CA ASN A 102 9.51 7.98 -7.61
C ASN A 102 8.81 9.06 -6.79
N PHE A 103 8.54 8.75 -5.52
CA PHE A 103 7.74 9.57 -4.62
C PHE A 103 8.63 10.20 -3.56
N LYS A 104 8.45 11.50 -3.30
CA LYS A 104 9.11 12.19 -2.19
C LYS A 104 8.26 12.23 -0.93
N LYS A 105 6.95 11.98 -1.06
CA LYS A 105 6.01 12.02 0.06
C LYS A 105 4.82 11.09 -0.17
N VAL A 106 4.37 10.48 0.92
CA VAL A 106 3.12 9.72 1.02
C VAL A 106 2.31 10.33 2.16
N ILE A 107 1.05 10.63 1.93
CA ILE A 107 0.13 11.18 2.92
C ILE A 107 -1.04 10.22 3.08
N PHE A 108 -1.34 9.85 4.32
CA PHE A 108 -2.56 9.15 4.69
C PHE A 108 -3.51 10.18 5.28
N ASP A 109 -4.41 10.71 4.46
CA ASP A 109 -5.32 11.77 4.86
C ASP A 109 -6.17 11.33 6.07
N GLY A 110 -6.19 12.17 7.10
CA GLY A 110 -6.90 11.89 8.34
C GLY A 110 -6.21 10.89 9.26
N VAL A 111 -4.98 10.44 9.01
CA VAL A 111 -4.21 9.60 9.95
C VAL A 111 -2.81 10.17 10.12
N GLU A 112 -2.44 10.52 11.35
CA GLU A 112 -1.07 10.92 11.65
C GLU A 112 -0.13 9.73 11.54
N ALA A 113 0.90 9.89 10.71
CA ALA A 113 1.81 8.83 10.31
C ALA A 113 3.26 9.33 10.33
N GLU A 114 4.12 8.62 11.04
CA GLU A 114 5.56 8.87 10.96
C GLU A 114 6.25 8.00 9.90
N VAL A 115 6.94 8.67 8.96
CA VAL A 115 7.68 8.02 7.88
C VAL A 115 9.12 7.68 8.29
N SER A 116 9.57 6.51 7.85
CA SER A 116 10.96 6.07 7.83
C SER A 116 11.48 6.11 6.39
N ILE A 117 12.62 6.78 6.14
CA ILE A 117 13.21 6.90 4.78
C ILE A 117 14.61 6.27 4.80
N PHE A 118 14.70 5.02 4.36
CA PHE A 118 15.95 4.27 4.19
C PHE A 118 15.76 3.13 3.18
N HIS A 119 16.86 2.54 2.69
CA HIS A 119 16.78 1.33 1.89
C HIS A 119 16.69 0.10 2.80
N LEU A 120 16.02 -0.95 2.35
CA LEU A 120 15.94 -2.22 3.08
C LEU A 120 17.05 -3.15 2.55
N ASP A 121 18.27 -2.95 3.03
CA ASP A 121 19.46 -3.75 2.71
C ASP A 121 19.48 -5.06 3.50
N GLU A 122 19.11 -5.00 4.79
CA GLU A 122 18.95 -6.16 5.68
C GLU A 122 17.50 -6.21 6.19
N PRO A 123 16.58 -6.81 5.42
CA PRO A 123 15.14 -6.66 5.62
C PRO A 123 14.73 -6.89 7.08
N ASN A 124 15.23 -7.94 7.73
CA ASN A 124 14.83 -8.30 9.09
C ASN A 124 15.20 -7.22 10.12
N PHE A 125 16.43 -6.70 10.10
CA PHE A 125 16.91 -5.67 11.04
C PHE A 125 16.22 -4.34 10.85
N GLU A 126 15.99 -3.97 9.60
CA GLU A 126 15.48 -2.66 9.26
C GLU A 126 13.96 -2.60 9.35
N LEU A 127 13.27 -3.71 9.09
CA LEU A 127 11.86 -3.89 9.40
C LEU A 127 11.59 -3.54 10.87
N ALA A 128 12.42 -4.00 11.82
CA ALA A 128 12.22 -3.69 13.24
C ALA A 128 12.33 -2.20 13.60
N ARG A 129 12.98 -1.38 12.76
CA ARG A 129 13.22 0.05 12.98
C ARG A 129 12.18 0.97 12.33
N ILE A 130 11.28 0.40 11.52
CA ILE A 130 10.21 1.17 10.87
C ILE A 130 9.33 1.80 11.95
N LYS A 131 9.01 3.08 11.74
CA LYS A 131 8.06 3.82 12.57
C LYS A 131 6.63 3.40 12.24
N ASP A 132 5.87 4.22 11.52
CA ASP A 132 4.51 3.85 11.10
C ASP A 132 4.54 3.20 9.71
N PHE A 133 5.31 3.78 8.81
CA PHE A 133 5.61 3.17 7.53
C PHE A 133 7.02 3.55 7.06
N GLN A 134 7.58 2.70 6.21
CA GLN A 134 8.81 2.98 5.49
C GLN A 134 8.49 3.15 4.02
N MET A 135 9.14 4.14 3.42
CA MET A 135 9.24 4.28 1.98
C MET A 135 10.71 4.20 1.59
N GLY A 136 10.96 3.63 0.41
CA GLY A 136 12.30 3.61 -0.17
C GLY A 136 12.86 5.02 -0.34
N ARG A 137 14.17 5.11 -0.57
CA ARG A 137 14.80 6.40 -0.86
C ARG A 137 14.14 7.02 -2.10
N PRO A 138 13.77 8.29 -2.04
CA PRO A 138 13.00 8.93 -3.11
C PRO A 138 13.89 9.16 -4.35
N ASP A 139 15.21 9.09 -4.22
CA ASP A 139 16.21 9.36 -5.24
C ASP A 139 16.92 8.10 -5.77
N VAL A 140 16.30 6.91 -5.64
CA VAL A 140 16.86 5.69 -6.25
C VAL A 140 16.99 5.89 -7.76
N ASN A 141 18.23 5.88 -8.23
CA ASN A 141 18.64 6.03 -9.62
C ASN A 141 18.19 7.35 -10.28
N PRO A 142 18.79 8.50 -9.88
CA PRO A 142 18.34 9.83 -10.28
C PRO A 142 18.40 10.06 -11.79
N LYS A 143 19.21 9.28 -12.52
CA LYS A 143 19.29 9.31 -13.98
C LYS A 143 17.95 8.99 -14.64
N PHE A 144 17.13 8.12 -14.05
CA PHE A 144 15.82 7.75 -14.60
C PHE A 144 14.74 8.79 -14.33
N LEU A 145 14.90 9.68 -13.35
CA LEU A 145 13.90 10.71 -13.03
C LEU A 145 13.68 11.70 -14.18
N ASN A 146 14.70 11.89 -15.04
CA ASN A 146 14.67 12.82 -16.16
C ASN A 146 14.39 12.16 -17.51
N LEU A 147 14.23 10.83 -17.57
CA LEU A 147 13.97 10.12 -18.81
C LEU A 147 12.47 10.12 -19.13
N ILE A 148 12.14 10.52 -20.36
CA ILE A 148 10.80 10.41 -20.93
C ILE A 148 10.84 9.31 -22.00
N PHE A 149 10.04 8.28 -21.79
CA PHE A 149 9.86 7.16 -22.70
C PHE A 149 8.81 7.50 -23.76
N PRO A 150 8.93 6.93 -24.98
CA PRO A 150 7.93 7.12 -26.04
C PRO A 150 6.63 6.37 -25.76
N VAL A 151 6.59 5.55 -24.71
CA VAL A 151 5.44 4.73 -24.31
C VAL A 151 5.17 4.88 -22.81
N PRO A 152 3.92 4.72 -22.35
CA PRO A 152 3.62 4.69 -20.93
C PRO A 152 4.39 3.60 -20.19
N VAL A 153 4.90 3.95 -19.01
CA VAL A 153 5.63 3.05 -18.12
C VAL A 153 4.68 2.58 -17.02
N ARG A 154 4.70 1.26 -16.76
CA ARG A 154 4.05 0.67 -15.58
C ARG A 154 4.99 0.82 -14.38
N ASN A 155 4.57 1.61 -13.41
CA ASN A 155 5.34 1.91 -12.21
C ASN A 155 4.75 1.15 -11.04
N THR A 156 5.59 0.46 -10.27
CA THR A 156 5.19 -0.15 -9.00
C THR A 156 5.90 0.56 -7.87
N PHE A 157 5.13 1.11 -6.94
CA PHE A 157 5.66 1.73 -5.74
C PHE A 157 5.17 0.95 -4.52
N THR A 158 6.10 0.46 -3.70
CA THR A 158 5.78 -0.32 -2.51
C THR A 158 6.29 0.39 -1.26
N ILE A 159 5.43 0.46 -0.25
CA ILE A 159 5.77 0.90 1.10
C ILE A 159 5.57 -0.24 2.08
N VAL A 160 6.35 -0.23 3.16
CA VAL A 160 6.20 -1.18 4.26
C VAL A 160 5.48 -0.50 5.41
N LEU A 161 4.44 -1.13 5.95
CA LEU A 161 3.62 -0.62 7.02
C LEU A 161 3.88 -1.43 8.30
N LYS A 162 3.90 -0.75 9.45
CA LYS A 162 3.94 -1.43 10.76
C LYS A 162 2.54 -1.76 11.26
N LYS A 163 2.44 -2.83 12.04
CA LYS A 163 1.18 -3.27 12.66
C LYS A 163 0.43 -2.14 13.36
N ARG A 164 1.13 -1.35 14.19
CA ARG A 164 0.54 -0.20 14.89
C ARG A 164 -0.08 0.83 13.95
N PHE A 165 0.47 0.99 12.75
CA PHE A 165 -0.06 1.90 11.74
C PHE A 165 -1.25 1.27 11.01
N ILE A 166 -1.20 -0.03 10.71
CA ILE A 166 -2.36 -0.79 10.24
C ILE A 166 -3.55 -0.61 11.19
N ASP A 167 -3.33 -0.70 12.51
CA ASP A 167 -4.40 -0.53 13.50
C ASP A 167 -5.03 0.88 13.42
N LYS A 168 -4.21 1.93 13.26
CA LYS A 168 -4.69 3.30 13.01
C LYS A 168 -5.49 3.40 11.70
N LEU A 169 -5.02 2.78 10.62
CA LEU A 169 -5.70 2.77 9.33
C LEU A 169 -7.04 2.04 9.42
N LYS A 170 -7.11 0.89 10.14
CA LYS A 170 -8.35 0.12 10.36
C LYS A 170 -9.41 0.91 11.12
N ALA A 171 -9.04 1.89 11.95
CA ALA A 171 -9.99 2.74 12.64
C ALA A 171 -10.75 3.73 11.71
N ARG A 172 -10.36 3.83 10.43
CA ARG A 172 -11.02 4.70 9.44
C ARG A 172 -12.02 3.95 8.59
N ASP A 173 -13.16 4.54 8.26
CA ASP A 173 -14.14 3.91 7.36
C ASP A 173 -13.70 3.94 5.89
N ARG A 174 -12.98 5.00 5.52
CA ARG A 174 -12.46 5.21 4.18
C ARG A 174 -10.99 5.55 4.27
N LEU A 175 -10.25 5.17 3.24
CA LEU A 175 -8.85 5.52 3.08
C LEU A 175 -8.71 6.54 1.96
N LYS A 176 -8.01 7.63 2.26
CA LYS A 176 -7.52 8.56 1.24
C LYS A 176 -6.00 8.65 1.35
N ILE A 177 -5.33 8.35 0.25
CA ILE A 177 -3.87 8.27 0.17
C ILE A 177 -3.41 9.17 -0.96
N THR A 178 -2.48 10.08 -0.67
CA THR A 178 -1.89 10.99 -1.65
C THR A 178 -0.41 10.66 -1.81
N LEU A 179 0.00 10.28 -3.02
CA LEU A 179 1.40 10.06 -3.39
C LEU A 179 1.91 11.28 -4.17
N ILE A 180 3.02 11.87 -3.72
CA ILE A 180 3.58 13.10 -4.33
C ILE A 180 4.94 12.79 -4.93
N THR A 181 5.07 13.01 -6.24
CA THR A 181 6.31 12.78 -6.98
C THR A 181 7.34 13.88 -6.73
N HIS A 182 8.58 13.67 -7.19
CA HIS A 182 9.60 14.73 -7.17
C HIS A 182 9.23 15.97 -7.94
N TYR A 183 8.51 15.78 -9.05
CA TYR A 183 8.04 16.86 -9.93
C TYR A 183 6.66 17.39 -9.51
N ASP A 184 6.30 17.22 -8.23
CA ASP A 184 5.11 17.81 -7.60
C ASP A 184 3.77 17.38 -8.21
N LYS A 185 3.74 16.24 -8.90
CA LYS A 185 2.49 15.61 -9.33
C LYS A 185 1.90 14.76 -8.21
N GLU A 186 0.61 14.91 -8.00
CA GLU A 186 -0.14 14.16 -7.00
C GLU A 186 -0.91 13.00 -7.65
N PHE A 187 -0.87 11.86 -6.99
CA PHE A 187 -1.70 10.70 -7.28
C PHE A 187 -2.56 10.44 -6.05
N VAL A 188 -3.86 10.69 -6.17
CA VAL A 188 -4.81 10.56 -5.07
C VAL A 188 -5.64 9.30 -5.27
N LEU A 189 -5.69 8.46 -4.24
CA LEU A 189 -6.59 7.33 -4.13
C LEU A 189 -7.59 7.62 -3.02
N GLU A 190 -8.87 7.46 -3.28
CA GLU A 190 -9.92 7.46 -2.27
C GLU A 190 -10.79 6.21 -2.45
N THR A 191 -10.90 5.39 -1.41
CA THR A 191 -11.63 4.11 -1.44
C THR A 191 -12.19 3.80 -0.06
N ASP A 192 -13.21 2.95 -0.02
CA ASP A 192 -13.58 2.24 1.21
C ASP A 192 -12.36 1.46 1.75
N ASN A 193 -12.31 1.32 3.07
CA ASN A 193 -11.16 0.78 3.76
C ASN A 193 -11.06 -0.75 3.59
N PHE A 194 -10.42 -1.17 2.51
CA PHE A 194 -10.11 -2.58 2.22
C PHE A 194 -9.21 -3.25 3.26
N ILE A 195 -8.47 -2.49 4.07
CA ILE A 195 -7.62 -3.06 5.14
C ILE A 195 -8.50 -3.67 6.24
N LYS A 196 -9.75 -3.19 6.42
CA LYS A 196 -10.72 -3.80 7.35
C LYS A 196 -11.16 -5.20 6.91
N GLU A 197 -11.24 -5.43 5.59
CA GLU A 197 -11.63 -6.72 5.01
C GLU A 197 -10.52 -7.78 5.17
N TYR A 198 -9.31 -7.31 5.45
CA TYR A 198 -8.09 -8.10 5.49
C TYR A 198 -7.73 -8.59 6.90
N VAL A 199 -8.62 -9.38 7.51
CA VAL A 199 -8.40 -10.19 8.72
C VAL A 199 -8.85 -9.55 10.06
N SER A 200 -9.59 -10.40 10.78
CA SER A 200 -10.05 -10.35 12.19
C SER A 200 -8.96 -10.08 13.21
#